data_AF-A0A842UGF5-F1
#
_entry.id   AF-A0A842UGF5-F1
#
_cell.length_a   1.000
_cell.length_b   1.000
_cell.length_c   1.000
_cell.angle_alpha   90.00
_cell.angle_beta   90.00
_cell.angle_gamma   90.00
#
_symmetry.space_group_name_H-M   'P 1'
#
loop_
_entity.id
_entity.type
_entity.pdbx_description
1 polymer ?
#
loop_
_entity_poly.entity_id
_entity_poly.type
_entity_poly.pdbx_seq_one_letter_code
_entity_poly.pdbx_strand_id
1 'polypeptide(L)'
;MDFTIFSIIGILGLILIAVSWVPETLRTIKTRKSGLEWHFNLIYVIGSFCLIVYSVYIWDYIFMALNAAAFVLSSINLFYTLFYG
;
A
#
# COMPACT_ATOMS: atom_id res chain seq x y z
N MET A 1 24.66 -1.83 6.85
CA MET A 1 23.44 -1.02 7.06
C MET A 1 23.46 -0.65 8.53
N ASP A 2 23.94 0.54 8.87
CA ASP A 2 23.90 1.01 10.25
C ASP A 2 22.46 1.41 10.57
N PHE A 3 21.82 0.67 11.48
CA PHE A 3 20.44 0.94 11.87
C PHE A 3 20.37 2.18 12.74
N THR A 4 20.08 3.32 12.12
CA THR A 4 19.73 4.54 12.86
C THR A 4 18.35 4.38 13.50
N ILE A 5 18.08 5.09 14.60
CA ILE A 5 16.76 5.12 15.26
C ILE A 5 15.67 5.52 14.25
N PHE A 6 15.96 6.44 13.33
CA PHE A 6 15.04 6.85 12.26
C PHE A 6 14.71 5.71 11.30
N SER A 7 15.69 4.88 10.92
CA SER A 7 15.46 3.70 10.08
C SER A 7 14.56 2.67 10.77
N ILE A 8 14.71 2.49 12.09
CA ILE A 8 13.85 1.60 12.88
C ILE A 8 12.41 2.10 12.88
N ILE A 9 12.21 3.41 13.14
CA ILE A 9 10.88 4.04 13.11
C ILE A 9 10.24 3.88 11.72
N GLY A 10 11.02 4.10 10.65
CA GLY A 10 10.56 3.92 9.28
C GLY A 10 10.14 2.48 8.97
N ILE A 11 10.93 1.49 9.38
CA ILE A 11 10.60 0.07 9.19
C ILE A 11 9.37 -0.34 10.01
N LEU A 12 9.24 0.15 11.24
CA LEU A 12 8.05 -0.09 12.06
C LEU A 12 6.80 0.50 11.39
N GLY A 13 6.87 1.74 10.91
CA GLY A 13 5.79 2.37 10.15
C GLY A 13 5.43 1.56 8.91
N LEU A 14 6.43 1.09 8.15
CA LEU A 14 6.23 0.22 6.99
C LEU A 14 5.47 -1.04 7.35
N ILE A 15 5.92 -1.76 8.39
CA ILE A 15 5.31 -3.03 8.78
C ILE A 15 3.87 -2.80 9.24
N LEU A 16 3.61 -1.81 10.09
CA LEU A 16 2.27 -1.54 10.60
C LEU A 16 1.28 -1.20 9.49
N ILE A 17 1.68 -0.37 8.52
CA ILE A 17 0.82 -0.01 7.38
C ILE A 17 0.67 -1.18 6.40
N ALA A 18 1.76 -1.89 6.06
CA ALA A 18 1.67 -3.02 5.16
C ALA A 18 0.76 -4.13 5.74
N VAL A 19 0.91 -4.42 7.03
CA VAL A 19 0.09 -5.41 7.74
C VAL A 19 -1.37 -4.97 7.84
N SER A 20 -1.69 -3.68 7.95
CA SER A 20 -3.09 -3.22 7.99
C SER A 20 -3.83 -3.45 6.67
N TRP A 21 -3.11 -3.41 5.54
CA TRP A 21 -3.66 -3.70 4.22
C TRP A 21 -3.92 -5.19 3.98
N VAL A 22 -3.14 -6.08 4.59
CA VAL A 22 -3.27 -7.54 4.42
C VAL A 22 -4.67 -8.09 4.78
N PRO A 23 -5.24 -7.84 5.98
CA PRO A 23 -6.55 -8.39 6.35
C PRO A 23 -7.67 -7.84 5.46
N GLU A 24 -7.60 -6.56 5.05
CA GLU A 24 -8.58 -5.99 4.13
C GLU A 24 -8.52 -6.65 2.76
N THR A 25 -7.31 -6.82 2.22
CA THR A 25 -7.12 -7.48 0.92
C THR A 25 -7.60 -8.93 0.95
N LEU A 26 -7.26 -9.68 2.01
CA LEU A 26 -7.73 -11.06 2.19
C LEU A 26 -9.26 -11.13 2.31
N ARG A 27 -9.87 -10.20 3.05
CA ARG A 27 -11.32 -10.09 3.17
C ARG A 27 -11.95 -9.85 1.80
N THR A 28 -11.47 -8.86 1.06
CA THR A 28 -11.97 -8.51 -0.28
C THR A 28 -11.84 -9.66 -1.27
N ILE A 29 -10.72 -10.39 -1.27
CA ILE A 29 -10.53 -11.58 -2.13
C ILE A 29 -11.59 -12.65 -1.79
N LYS A 30 -11.85 -12.87 -0.49
CA LYS A 30 -12.78 -13.91 -0.02
C LYS A 30 -14.25 -13.55 -0.26
N THR A 31 -14.63 -12.30 0.00
CA THR A 31 -16.03 -11.84 -0.07
C THR A 31 -16.39 -11.28 -1.44
N ARG A 32 -15.39 -10.97 -2.28
CA ARG A 32 -15.52 -10.15 -3.50
C ARG A 32 -16.12 -8.78 -3.27
N LYS A 33 -16.15 -8.32 -2.01
CA LYS A 33 -16.67 -7.02 -1.61
C LYS A 33 -15.61 -6.30 -0.81
N SER A 34 -15.16 -5.16 -1.31
CA SER A 34 -14.30 -4.27 -0.53
C SER A 34 -15.14 -3.42 0.41
N GLY A 35 -14.61 -3.11 1.59
CA GLY A 35 -15.19 -2.08 2.47
C GLY A 35 -14.79 -0.66 2.10
N LEU A 36 -13.96 -0.49 1.06
CA LEU A 36 -13.46 0.80 0.60
C LEU A 36 -14.30 1.33 -0.56
N GLU A 37 -14.62 2.63 -0.51
CA GLU A 37 -15.19 3.36 -1.64
C GLU A 37 -14.23 3.31 -2.84
N TRP A 38 -14.73 2.91 -4.01
CA TRP A 38 -13.87 2.67 -5.17
C TRP A 38 -13.13 3.94 -5.63
N HIS A 39 -13.76 5.11 -5.52
CA HIS A 39 -13.15 6.40 -5.86
C HIS A 39 -11.93 6.68 -4.97
N PHE A 40 -12.06 6.42 -3.67
CA PHE A 40 -10.97 6.58 -2.71
C PHE A 40 -9.82 5.63 -3.05
N ASN A 41 -10.14 4.35 -3.30
CA ASN A 41 -9.12 3.34 -3.59
C ASN A 41 -8.38 3.64 -4.91
N LEU A 42 -9.08 4.14 -5.94
CA LEU A 42 -8.46 4.56 -7.20
C LEU A 42 -7.45 5.70 -6.99
N ILE A 43 -7.85 6.75 -6.26
CA ILE A 43 -6.95 7.88 -5.95
C ILE A 43 -5.75 7.39 -5.14
N TYR A 44 -5.97 6.47 -4.19
CA TYR A 44 -4.93 5.89 -3.36
C TYR A 44 -3.90 5.09 -4.17
N VAL A 45 -4.35 4.28 -5.15
CA VAL A 45 -3.49 3.54 -6.08
C VAL A 45 -2.61 4.51 -6.87
N ILE A 46 -3.22 5.55 -7.47
CA ILE A 46 -2.48 6.53 -8.28
C ILE A 46 -1.48 7.29 -7.41
N GLY A 47 -1.89 7.74 -6.22
CA GLY A 47 -1.02 8.44 -5.28
C GLY A 47 0.17 7.57 -4.86
N SER A 48 -0.08 6.31 -4.49
CA SER A 48 0.98 5.37 -4.11
C SER A 48 1.97 5.14 -5.26
N PHE A 49 1.48 5.01 -6.50
CA PHE A 49 2.36 4.88 -7.67
C PHE A 49 3.25 6.12 -7.87
N CYS A 50 2.68 7.33 -7.79
CA CYS A 50 3.45 8.58 -7.86
C CYS A 50 4.53 8.63 -6.77
N LEU A 51 4.22 8.18 -5.55
CA LEU A 51 5.17 8.14 -4.44
C LEU A 51 6.27 7.08 -4.63
N ILE A 52 5.99 5.96 -5.30
CA ILE A 52 7.04 5.01 -5.72
C ILE A 52 8.03 5.73 -6.65
N VAL A 53 7.55 6.42 -7.69
CA VAL A 53 8.42 7.15 -8.62
C VAL A 53 9.25 8.21 -7.89
N TYR A 54 8.63 8.96 -6.99
CA TYR A 54 9.32 9.96 -6.17
C TYR A 54 10.37 9.33 -5.23
N SER A 55 10.05 8.19 -4.60
CA SER A 55 10.97 7.50 -3.68
C SER A 55 12.26 7.01 -4.36
N VAL A 56 12.17 6.63 -5.63
CA VAL A 56 13.35 6.29 -6.46
C VAL A 56 14.24 7.49 -6.66
N TYR A 57 13.66 8.68 -6.89
CA TYR A 57 14.42 9.93 -7.05
C TYR A 57 15.21 10.32 -5.79
N ILE A 58 14.63 10.13 -4.60
CA ILE A 58 15.28 10.46 -3.32
C ILE A 58 16.09 9.29 -2.72
N TRP A 59 16.17 8.14 -3.40
CA TRP A 59 16.83 6.92 -2.92
C TRP A 59 16.34 6.42 -1.55
N ASP A 60 15.05 6.63 -1.23
CA ASP A 60 14.44 6.18 0.03
C ASP A 60 13.79 4.81 -0.13
N TYR A 61 14.51 3.75 0.26
CA TYR A 61 14.06 2.37 0.17
C TYR A 61 12.88 2.05 1.10
N ILE A 62 12.78 2.70 2.26
CA ILE A 62 11.67 2.45 3.21
C ILE A 62 10.39 3.04 2.62
N PHE A 63 10.47 4.28 2.12
CA PHE A 63 9.33 4.94 1.49
C PHE A 63 8.91 4.24 0.20
N MET A 64 9.88 3.76 -0.59
CA MET A 64 9.63 2.97 -1.79
C MET A 64 8.91 1.66 -1.46
N ALA A 65 9.40 0.90 -0.48
CA ALA A 65 8.82 -0.39 -0.11
C ALA A 65 7.41 -0.24 0.48
N LEU A 66 7.19 0.79 1.30
CA LEU A 66 5.86 1.12 1.83
C LEU A 66 4.86 1.40 0.71
N ASN A 67 5.20 2.29 -0.22
CA ASN A 67 4.30 2.68 -1.30
C ASN A 67 4.13 1.56 -2.34
N ALA A 68 5.14 0.72 -2.55
CA ALA A 68 5.03 -0.48 -3.39
C ALA A 68 4.03 -1.50 -2.81
N ALA A 69 4.14 -1.79 -1.50
CA ALA A 69 3.20 -2.68 -0.82
C ALA A 69 1.77 -2.10 -0.85
N ALA A 70 1.64 -0.80 -0.55
CA ALA A 70 0.37 -0.08 -0.61
C ALA A 70 -0.25 -0.13 -2.01
N PHE A 71 0.52 0.15 -3.06
CA PHE A 71 0.08 0.10 -4.46
C PHE A 71 -0.43 -1.29 -4.85
N VAL A 72 0.32 -2.35 -4.54
CA VAL A 72 -0.07 -3.73 -4.89
C VAL A 72 -1.36 -4.13 -4.18
N LEU A 73 -1.43 -3.94 -2.85
CA LEU A 73 -2.58 -4.37 -2.05
C LEU A 73 -3.84 -3.54 -2.38
N SER A 74 -3.71 -2.23 -2.55
CA SER A 74 -4.83 -1.37 -2.96
C SER A 74 -5.31 -1.68 -4.39
N SER A 75 -4.39 -1.98 -5.33
CA SER A 75 -4.74 -2.38 -6.70
C SER A 75 -5.51 -3.70 -6.73
N ILE A 76 -5.15 -4.67 -5.90
CA ILE A 76 -5.92 -5.91 -5.76
C ILE A 76 -7.34 -5.59 -5.25
N ASN A 77 -7.47 -4.77 -4.20
CA ASN A 77 -8.77 -4.36 -3.71
C ASN A 77 -9.60 -3.65 -4.79
N LEU A 78 -8.97 -2.77 -5.57
CA LEU A 78 -9.65 -2.01 -6.62
C LEU A 78 -10.12 -2.93 -7.74
N PHE A 79 -9.28 -3.87 -8.17
CA PHE A 79 -9.63 -4.88 -9.16
C PHE A 79 -10.87 -5.65 -8.72
N TYR A 80 -10.89 -6.20 -7.50
CA TYR A 80 -12.07 -6.94 -7.03
C TYR A 80 -13.31 -6.05 -6.94
N THR A 81 -13.17 -4.80 -6.50
CA THR A 81 -14.28 -3.86 -6.38
C THR A 81 -14.90 -3.50 -7.73
N LEU A 82 -14.07 -3.31 -8.77
CA LEU A 82 -14.56 -2.91 -10.10
C LEU A 82 -15.15 -4.06 -10.91
N PHE A 83 -14.65 -5.29 -10.73
CA PHE A 83 -15.06 -6.45 -11.54
C PHE A 83 -16.05 -7.39 -10.85
N TYR A 84 -16.16 -7.34 -9.52
CA TYR A 84 -17.03 -8.24 -8.75
C TYR A 84 -17.92 -7.54 -7.72
N GLY A 85 -17.75 -6.22 -7.52
CA GLY A 85 -18.68 -5.36 -6.76
C GLY A 85 -19.84 -4.90 -7.62
#